data_AF-A0A2A6YM29-F1
#
_entry.id   AF-A0A2A6YM29-F1
#
_cell.length_a   1.000
_cell.length_b   1.000
_cell.length_c   1.000
_cell.angle_alpha   90.00
_cell.angle_beta   90.00
_cell.angle_gamma   90.00
#
_symmetry.space_group_name_H-M   'P 1'
#
loop_
_entity.id
_entity.type
_entity.pdbx_description
1 polymer ?
#
loop_
_entity_poly.entity_id
_entity_poly.type
_entity_poly.pdbx_seq_one_letter_code
_entity_poly.pdbx_strand_id
1 'polypeptide(L)'
;MIIRDIEKPLDIILEARYILSERFKMFFSFLFFNAVGCLIVNFLDHVNNPYLCFCGVVLGCYLLYEWQKKKDFQSTKSLKFDSVSELEKDLNMEVTNDEWENIKDIYRKNENLLGVENGFFAFFCMIYFMVFVRIVLSINR
;
A
#
# COMPACT_ATOMS: atom_id res chain seq x y z
N MET A 1 15.23 -19.81 1.37
CA MET A 1 14.85 -19.59 -0.04
C MET A 1 14.07 -20.83 -0.46
N ILE A 2 12.75 -20.79 -0.28
CA ILE A 2 11.89 -21.93 -0.60
C ILE A 2 11.44 -21.72 -2.04
N ILE A 3 12.16 -22.31 -2.98
CA ILE A 3 11.65 -22.57 -4.32
C ILE A 3 10.81 -23.84 -4.14
N ARG A 4 9.50 -23.67 -3.95
CA ARG A 4 8.55 -24.77 -4.05
C ARG A 4 8.21 -24.92 -5.52
N ASP A 5 8.36 -26.14 -6.03
CA ASP A 5 7.93 -26.53 -7.36
C ASP A 5 6.51 -26.01 -7.63
N ILE A 6 6.40 -25.17 -8.65
CA ILE A 6 5.14 -24.61 -9.15
C ILE A 6 4.46 -25.76 -9.89
N GLU A 7 3.75 -26.62 -9.18
CA GLU A 7 3.18 -27.83 -9.79
C GLU A 7 1.79 -27.58 -10.41
N LYS A 8 1.13 -26.43 -10.15
CA LYS A 8 -0.14 -26.06 -10.82
C LYS A 8 -0.35 -24.54 -11.00
N PRO A 9 -1.02 -24.08 -12.08
CA PRO A 9 -1.54 -22.71 -12.23
C PRO A 9 -2.33 -22.19 -11.02
N LEU A 10 -3.03 -23.11 -10.36
CA LEU A 10 -3.77 -22.83 -9.13
C LEU A 10 -2.90 -22.27 -8.00
N ASP A 11 -1.65 -22.73 -7.85
CA ASP A 11 -0.75 -22.27 -6.80
C ASP A 11 -0.31 -20.81 -7.03
N ILE A 12 -0.13 -20.41 -8.30
CA ILE A 12 0.20 -19.02 -8.66
C ILE A 12 -1.00 -18.09 -8.43
N ILE A 13 -2.20 -18.55 -8.77
CA ILE A 13 -3.43 -17.80 -8.47
C ILE A 13 -3.59 -17.64 -6.95
N LEU A 14 -3.30 -18.69 -6.18
CA LEU A 14 -3.35 -18.65 -4.71
C LEU A 14 -2.30 -17.69 -4.14
N GLU A 15 -1.08 -17.72 -4.66
CA GLU A 15 0.01 -16.81 -4.25
C GLU A 15 -0.32 -15.36 -4.60
N ALA A 16 -0.85 -15.08 -5.80
CA ALA A 16 -1.28 -13.75 -6.19
C ALA A 16 -2.41 -13.21 -5.29
N ARG A 17 -3.38 -14.06 -4.93
CA ARG A 17 -4.43 -13.70 -3.95
C ARG A 17 -3.86 -13.45 -2.56
N TYR A 18 -2.90 -14.25 -2.13
CA TYR A 18 -2.23 -14.07 -0.85
C TYR A 18 -1.48 -12.73 -0.81
N ILE A 19 -0.70 -12.41 -1.84
CA ILE A 19 -0.01 -11.12 -1.98
C ILE A 19 -1.02 -9.96 -1.95
N LEU A 20 -2.12 -10.07 -2.71
CA LEU A 20 -3.17 -9.04 -2.72
C LEU A 20 -3.81 -8.84 -1.33
N SER A 21 -4.07 -9.93 -0.62
CA SER A 21 -4.62 -9.90 0.75
C SER A 21 -3.66 -9.24 1.75
N GLU A 22 -2.36 -9.56 1.68
CA GLU A 22 -1.35 -8.92 2.51
C GLU A 22 -1.20 -7.42 2.20
N ARG A 23 -1.25 -7.02 0.91
CA ARG A 23 -1.30 -5.60 0.52
C ARG A 23 -2.50 -4.89 1.10
N PHE A 24 -3.68 -5.49 0.96
CA PHE A 24 -4.92 -4.95 1.52
C PHE A 24 -4.82 -4.78 3.04
N LYS A 25 -4.31 -5.78 3.75
CA LYS A 25 -4.08 -5.72 5.20
C LYS A 25 -3.10 -4.61 5.58
N MET A 26 -2.00 -4.47 4.84
CA MET A 26 -1.01 -3.40 5.07
C MET A 26 -1.63 -2.02 4.84
N PHE A 27 -2.44 -1.86 3.78
CA PHE A 27 -3.16 -0.63 3.50
C PHE A 27 -4.16 -0.25 4.62
N PHE A 28 -4.95 -1.21 5.10
CA PHE A 28 -5.85 -0.97 6.24
C PHE A 28 -5.10 -0.65 7.53
N SER A 29 -3.98 -1.33 7.79
CA SER A 29 -3.14 -1.03 8.94
C SER A 29 -2.57 0.39 8.84
N PHE A 30 -2.10 0.79 7.66
CA PHE A 30 -1.64 2.16 7.39
C PHE A 30 -2.77 3.18 7.64
N LEU A 31 -3.97 2.95 7.11
CA LEU A 31 -5.13 3.81 7.35
C LEU A 31 -5.44 3.95 8.84
N PHE A 32 -5.45 2.83 9.58
CA PHE A 32 -5.72 2.81 11.01
C PHE A 32 -4.69 3.62 11.80
N PHE A 33 -3.39 3.40 11.57
CA PHE A 33 -2.34 4.14 12.26
C PHE A 33 -2.37 5.63 11.96
N ASN A 34 -2.61 6.02 10.70
CA ASN A 34 -2.69 7.43 10.33
C ASN A 34 -3.94 8.10 10.91
N ALA A 35 -5.09 7.42 10.92
CA ALA A 35 -6.32 7.94 11.52
C ALA A 35 -6.20 8.13 13.03
N VAL A 36 -5.67 7.12 13.74
CA VAL A 36 -5.39 7.22 15.18
C VAL A 36 -4.35 8.31 15.45
N GLY A 37 -3.30 8.40 14.61
CA GLY A 37 -2.30 9.46 14.70
C GLY A 37 -2.90 10.86 14.57
N CYS A 38 -3.82 11.07 13.62
CA CYS A 38 -4.52 12.35 13.46
C CYS A 38 -5.37 12.71 14.69
N LEU A 39 -6.03 11.73 15.32
CA LEU A 39 -6.79 11.95 16.55
C LEU A 39 -5.88 12.33 17.73
N ILE A 40 -4.75 11.65 17.89
CA ILE A 40 -3.75 11.95 18.92
C ILE A 40 -3.17 13.35 18.73
N VAL A 41 -2.84 13.71 17.48
CA VAL A 41 -2.33 15.04 17.12
C VAL A 41 -3.36 16.13 17.44
N ASN A 42 -4.64 15.95 17.09
CA ASN A 42 -5.71 16.88 17.46
C ASN A 42 -5.88 17.02 18.99
N PHE A 43 -5.76 15.91 19.74
CA PHE A 43 -5.82 15.95 21.20
C PHE A 43 -4.63 16.70 21.79
N LEU A 44 -3.41 16.48 21.29
CA LEU A 44 -2.19 17.15 21.73
C LEU A 44 -2.17 18.64 21.39
N ASP A 45 -2.74 19.03 20.25
CA ASP A 45 -2.97 20.43 19.86
C ASP A 45 -3.87 21.14 20.89
N HIS A 46 -4.94 20.47 21.32
CA HIS A 46 -5.85 20.99 22.36
C HIS A 46 -5.19 21.08 23.76
N VAL A 47 -4.17 20.28 24.03
CA VAL A 47 -3.35 20.33 25.27
C VAL A 47 -2.21 21.35 25.15
N ASN A 48 -2.14 22.09 24.03
CA ASN A 48 -1.24 23.23 23.80
C ASN A 48 0.25 22.88 23.87
N ASN A 49 0.63 21.65 23.47
CA ASN A 49 2.03 21.22 23.38
C ASN A 49 2.48 21.06 21.93
N PRO A 50 2.94 22.15 21.28
CA PRO A 50 3.27 22.14 19.85
C PRO A 50 4.46 21.25 19.50
N TYR A 51 5.38 21.00 20.44
CA TYR A 51 6.54 20.12 20.22
C TYR A 51 6.14 18.65 20.10
N LEU A 52 5.18 18.18 20.92
CA LEU A 52 4.65 16.81 20.80
C LEU A 52 3.83 16.63 19.52
N CYS A 53 3.07 17.66 19.14
CA CYS A 53 2.34 17.71 17.88
C CYS A 53 3.30 17.58 16.69
N PHE A 54 4.44 18.30 16.73
CA PHE A 54 5.51 18.22 15.73
C PHE A 54 6.12 16.81 15.64
N CYS A 55 6.45 16.20 16.78
CA CYS A 55 6.93 14.81 16.82
C CYS A 55 5.93 13.82 16.19
N GLY A 56 4.63 14.02 16.44
CA GLY A 56 3.57 13.22 15.85
C GLY A 56 3.52 13.33 14.32
N VAL A 57 3.67 14.54 13.78
CA VAL A 57 3.74 14.77 12.32
C VAL A 57 4.98 14.11 11.72
N VAL A 58 6.14 14.24 12.35
CA VAL A 58 7.39 13.60 11.89
C VAL A 58 7.24 12.07 11.84
N LEU A 59 6.66 11.47 12.89
CA LEU A 59 6.37 10.03 12.92
C LEU A 59 5.39 9.62 11.82
N GLY A 60 4.33 10.41 11.59
CA GLY A 60 3.36 10.17 10.51
C GLY A 60 4.01 10.19 9.11
N CYS A 61 4.85 11.20 8.86
CA CYS A 61 5.62 11.31 7.62
C CYS A 61 6.61 10.15 7.43
N TYR A 62 7.25 9.68 8.51
CA TYR A 62 8.14 8.52 8.46
C TYR A 62 7.38 7.24 8.10
N LEU A 63 6.19 7.02 8.68
CA LEU A 63 5.35 5.86 8.35
C LEU A 63 4.85 5.90 6.91
N LEU A 64 4.47 7.07 6.39
CA LEU A 64 4.15 7.27 4.97
C LEU A 64 5.32 6.88 4.07
N TYR A 65 6.53 7.33 4.39
CA TYR A 65 7.73 7.03 3.60
C TYR A 65 8.04 5.53 3.59
N GLU A 66 8.04 4.88 4.75
CA GLU A 66 8.27 3.42 4.85
C GLU A 66 7.22 2.62 4.09
N TRP A 67 5.96 3.07 4.11
CA TRP A 67 4.89 2.44 3.36
C TRP A 67 5.06 2.59 1.83
N GLN A 68 5.40 3.79 1.35
CA GLN A 68 5.68 4.04 -0.07
C GLN A 68 6.86 3.18 -0.56
N LYS A 69 7.93 3.09 0.23
CA LYS A 69 9.11 2.26 -0.08
C LYS A 69 8.78 0.78 -0.20
N LYS A 70 7.90 0.24 0.67
CA LYS A 70 7.43 -1.14 0.58
C LYS A 70 6.52 -1.38 -0.63
N LYS A 71 5.73 -0.37 -1.01
CA LYS A 71 4.85 -0.42 -2.17
C LYS A 71 5.62 -0.57 -3.48
N ASP A 72 6.68 0.20 -3.69
CA ASP A 72 7.49 0.16 -4.92
C ASP A 72 8.13 -1.22 -5.13
N PHE A 73 8.56 -1.88 -4.04
CA PHE A 73 9.17 -3.22 -4.08
C PHE A 73 8.17 -4.33 -4.44
N GLN A 74 6.90 -4.20 -4.06
CA GLN A 74 5.86 -5.17 -4.43
C GLN A 74 5.24 -4.87 -5.81
N SER A 75 5.16 -3.60 -6.22
CA SER A 75 4.64 -3.21 -7.53
C SER A 75 5.55 -3.64 -8.69
N THR A 76 6.87 -3.72 -8.48
CA THR A 76 7.80 -4.23 -9.51
C THR A 76 7.73 -5.76 -9.67
N LYS A 77 7.12 -6.47 -8.72
CA LYS A 77 6.85 -7.91 -8.78
C LYS A 77 5.45 -8.27 -9.29
N SER A 78 4.56 -7.31 -9.52
CA SER A 78 3.24 -7.60 -10.06
C SER A 78 3.34 -7.93 -11.54
N LEU A 79 3.53 -9.21 -11.83
CA LEU A 79 3.16 -9.97 -13.02
C LEU A 79 2.25 -9.19 -13.97
N LYS A 80 2.85 -8.41 -14.86
CA LYS A 80 2.16 -7.70 -15.93
C LYS A 80 2.32 -8.57 -17.17
N PHE A 81 1.34 -9.43 -17.41
CA PHE A 81 1.34 -10.29 -18.59
C PHE A 81 0.44 -9.67 -19.64
N ASP A 82 1.01 -9.33 -20.79
CA ASP A 82 0.25 -8.74 -21.89
C ASP A 82 -0.49 -9.83 -22.69
N SER A 83 -0.12 -11.11 -22.54
CA SER A 83 -0.79 -12.22 -23.22
C SER A 83 -0.73 -13.55 -22.46
N VAL A 84 -1.70 -14.43 -22.75
CA VAL A 84 -1.67 -15.85 -22.32
C VAL A 84 -0.35 -16.49 -22.74
N SER A 85 0.14 -16.22 -23.95
CA SER A 85 1.40 -16.79 -24.45
C SER A 85 2.66 -16.33 -23.70
N GLU A 86 2.63 -15.15 -23.08
CA GLU A 86 3.73 -14.64 -22.26
C GLU A 86 3.70 -15.26 -20.88
N LEU A 87 2.51 -15.38 -20.29
CA LEU A 87 2.26 -16.13 -19.06
C LEU A 87 2.67 -17.61 -19.22
N GLU A 88 2.21 -18.29 -20.27
CA GLU A 88 2.55 -19.69 -20.53
C GLU A 88 4.05 -19.92 -20.71
N LYS A 89 4.76 -18.96 -21.30
CA LYS A 89 6.23 -19.01 -21.43
C LYS A 89 6.94 -18.79 -20.10
N ASP A 90 6.50 -17.83 -19.30
CA ASP A 90 7.10 -17.55 -17.99
C ASP A 90 6.83 -18.69 -16.99
N LEU A 91 5.65 -19.31 -17.08
CA LEU A 91 5.25 -20.43 -16.23
C LEU A 91 5.66 -21.79 -16.81
N ASN A 92 6.11 -21.84 -18.07
CA ASN A 92 6.46 -23.04 -18.81
C ASN A 92 5.38 -24.14 -18.77
N MET A 93 4.11 -23.74 -18.88
CA MET A 93 2.94 -24.64 -18.80
C MET A 93 1.73 -24.06 -19.55
N GLU A 94 0.78 -24.90 -19.93
CA GLU A 94 -0.47 -24.51 -20.60
C GLU A 94 -1.47 -23.91 -19.58
N VAL A 95 -2.08 -22.77 -19.91
CA VAL A 95 -3.03 -22.07 -19.04
C VAL A 95 -4.42 -22.15 -19.63
N THR A 96 -5.40 -22.62 -18.85
CA THR A 96 -6.79 -22.68 -19.31
C THR A 96 -7.43 -21.28 -19.36
N ASN A 97 -8.44 -21.11 -20.21
CA ASN A 97 -9.18 -19.83 -20.31
C ASN A 97 -9.78 -19.39 -18.95
N ASP A 98 -10.29 -20.32 -18.15
CA ASP A 98 -10.87 -20.02 -16.83
C ASP A 98 -9.81 -19.52 -15.82
N GLU A 99 -8.59 -20.05 -15.90
CA GLU A 99 -7.46 -19.61 -15.08
C GLU A 99 -6.96 -18.24 -15.51
N TRP A 100 -6.90 -18.01 -16.83
CA TRP A 100 -6.55 -16.71 -17.40
C TRP A 100 -7.53 -15.61 -16.97
N GLU A 101 -8.84 -15.87 -17.02
CA GLU A 101 -9.84 -14.90 -16.55
C GLU A 101 -9.68 -14.57 -15.06
N ASN A 102 -9.39 -15.58 -14.22
CA ASN A 102 -9.13 -15.37 -12.80
C ASN A 102 -7.88 -14.53 -12.54
N ILE A 103 -6.79 -14.76 -13.27
CA ILE A 103 -5.56 -13.97 -13.17
C ILE A 103 -5.83 -12.52 -13.57
N LYS A 104 -6.58 -12.31 -14.66
CA LYS A 104 -6.97 -10.98 -15.13
C LYS A 104 -7.82 -10.22 -14.12
N ASP A 105 -8.76 -10.89 -13.44
CA ASP A 105 -9.55 -10.30 -12.36
C ASP A 105 -8.67 -9.87 -11.16
N ILE A 106 -7.74 -10.71 -10.74
CA ILE A 106 -6.79 -10.39 -9.65
C ILE A 106 -5.92 -9.20 -10.04
N TYR A 107 -5.41 -9.16 -11.28
CA TYR A 107 -4.63 -8.05 -11.80
C TYR A 107 -5.41 -6.74 -11.75
N ARG A 108 -6.65 -6.75 -12.27
CA ARG A 108 -7.53 -5.58 -12.26
C ARG A 108 -7.81 -5.08 -10.83
N LYS A 109 -8.04 -6.00 -9.89
CA LYS A 109 -8.22 -5.66 -8.48
C LYS A 109 -6.97 -5.03 -7.86
N ASN A 110 -5.79 -5.56 -8.19
CA ASN A 110 -4.51 -5.03 -7.72
C ASN A 110 -4.22 -3.63 -8.30
N GLU A 111 -4.49 -3.40 -9.58
CA GLU A 111 -4.34 -2.07 -10.22
C GLU A 111 -5.28 -1.03 -9.59
N ASN A 112 -6.55 -1.39 -9.40
CA ASN A 112 -7.51 -0.53 -8.70
C ASN A 112 -7.05 -0.22 -7.26
N LEU A 113 -6.58 -1.23 -6.52
CA LEU A 113 -6.06 -1.04 -5.17
C LEU A 113 -4.86 -0.09 -5.16
N LEU A 114 -3.93 -0.24 -6.11
CA LEU A 114 -2.75 0.62 -6.24
C LEU A 114 -3.12 2.09 -6.50
N GLY A 115 -4.15 2.32 -7.32
CA GLY A 115 -4.73 3.64 -7.56
C GLY A 115 -5.36 4.24 -6.31
N VAL A 116 -6.17 3.47 -5.58
CA VAL A 116 -6.77 3.88 -4.30
C VAL A 116 -5.69 4.21 -3.28
N GLU A 117 -4.71 3.33 -3.11
CA GLU A 117 -3.55 3.54 -2.24
C GLU A 117 -2.81 4.84 -2.56
N ASN A 118 -2.54 5.14 -3.84
CA ASN A 118 -1.89 6.40 -4.25
C ASN A 118 -2.75 7.63 -3.91
N GLY A 119 -4.08 7.53 -4.08
CA GLY A 119 -5.00 8.59 -3.69
C GLY A 119 -4.94 8.88 -2.19
N PHE A 120 -4.96 7.83 -1.36
CA PHE A 120 -4.85 7.98 0.09
C PHE A 120 -3.48 8.50 0.53
N PHE A 121 -2.40 8.07 -0.12
CA PHE A 121 -1.07 8.61 0.13
C PHE A 121 -1.03 10.13 -0.05
N ALA A 122 -1.48 10.61 -1.21
CA ALA A 122 -1.55 12.04 -1.49
C ALA A 122 -2.44 12.79 -0.47
N PHE A 123 -3.58 12.19 -0.10
CA PHE A 123 -4.47 12.74 0.91
C PHE A 123 -3.78 12.94 2.27
N PHE A 124 -3.07 11.93 2.79
CA PHE A 124 -2.35 12.06 4.06
C PHE A 124 -1.16 13.03 3.98
N CYS A 125 -0.44 13.08 2.85
CA CYS A 125 0.58 14.11 2.63
C CYS A 125 0.02 15.53 2.77
N MET A 126 -1.16 15.79 2.19
CA MET A 126 -1.82 17.09 2.30
C MET A 126 -2.25 17.41 3.73
N ILE A 127 -2.80 16.43 4.46
CA ILE A 127 -3.15 16.60 5.88
C ILE A 127 -1.91 16.96 6.70
N TYR A 128 -0.83 16.20 6.58
CA TYR A 128 0.39 16.45 7.34
C TYR A 128 1.03 17.78 6.99
N PHE A 129 0.97 18.20 5.72
CA PHE A 129 1.41 19.54 5.33
C PHE A 129 0.57 20.64 6.01
N MET A 130 -0.75 20.52 6.02
CA MET A 130 -1.63 21.50 6.69
C MET A 130 -1.36 21.56 8.20
N VAL A 131 -1.21 20.42 8.87
CA VAL A 131 -0.90 20.37 10.30
C VAL A 131 0.48 20.96 10.58
N PHE A 132 1.48 20.64 9.77
CA PHE A 132 2.81 21.23 9.88
C PHE A 132 2.78 22.77 9.79
N VAL A 133 2.07 23.33 8.81
CA VAL A 133 1.91 24.79 8.66
C VAL A 133 1.28 25.40 9.92
N ARG A 134 0.25 24.76 10.49
CA ARG A 134 -0.39 25.22 11.73
C ARG A 134 0.58 25.25 12.91
N ILE A 135 1.37 24.17 13.09
CA ILE A 135 2.35 24.08 14.17
C ILE A 135 3.41 25.19 14.03
N VAL A 136 3.96 25.39 12.83
CA VAL A 136 4.96 26.44 12.56
C VAL A 136 4.41 27.83 12.87
N LEU A 137 3.18 28.13 12.45
CA LEU A 137 2.53 29.41 12.77
C LEU A 137 2.28 29.59 14.27
N SER A 138 2.01 28.50 15.00
CA SER A 138 1.78 28.55 16.45
C SER A 138 3.06 28.72 17.27
N ILE A 139 4.22 28.25 16.77
CA ILE A 139 5.52 28.43 17.44
C ILE A 139 6.06 29.85 17.26
N ASN A 140 5.74 30.50 16.12
CA ASN A 140 6.18 31.86 15.81
C ASN A 140 5.27 32.97 16.36
N ARG A 141 4.19 32.63 17.07
CA ARG A 141 3.29 33.57 17.74
C ARG A 141 3.55 33.58 19.23
#